data_AF-A0A4Q7WLN9-F1
#
_entry.id   AF-A0A4Q7WLN9-F1
#
_cell.length_a   1.000
_cell.length_b   1.000
_cell.length_c   1.000
_cell.angle_alpha   90.00
_cell.angle_beta   90.00
_cell.angle_gamma   90.00
#
_symmetry.space_group_name_H-M   'P 1'
#
loop_
_entity.id
_entity.type
_entity.pdbx_description
1 polymer ?
#
loop_
_entity_poly.entity_id
_entity_poly.type
_entity_poly.pdbx_seq_one_letter_code
_entity_poly.pdbx_strand_id
1 'polypeptide(L)'
;MTMGLNDADEQYLQALEVEVDADIELNAANTPAEDDLGSPADWLLDPVEAQEEAVELHSLHDAIAVLEGDDEPDAGPAISSS
;
A
#
# COMPACT_ATOMS: atom_id res chain seq x y z
N MET A 1 2.99 -22.37 -13.75
CA MET A 1 2.88 -22.66 -12.32
C MET A 1 2.65 -21.31 -11.68
N THR A 2 1.39 -20.90 -11.52
CA THR A 2 1.05 -19.80 -10.63
C THR A 2 1.25 -20.39 -9.23
N MET A 3 2.33 -20.00 -8.57
CA MET A 3 2.47 -20.26 -7.15
C MET A 3 1.58 -19.23 -6.49
N GLY A 4 0.37 -19.64 -6.10
CA GLY A 4 -0.39 -18.88 -5.10
C GLY A 4 0.48 -18.72 -3.87
N LEU A 5 0.24 -17.64 -3.14
CA LEU A 5 0.80 -17.40 -1.83
C LEU A 5 0.48 -18.61 -0.94
N ASN A 6 1.41 -18.90 -0.04
CA ASN A 6 1.11 -19.82 1.04
C ASN A 6 0.67 -19.01 2.27
N ASP A 7 0.09 -19.69 3.26
CA ASP A 7 -0.40 -19.06 4.49
C ASP A 7 0.63 -18.13 5.17
N ALA A 8 1.93 -18.40 5.04
CA ALA A 8 2.97 -17.55 5.62
C ALA A 8 3.21 -16.26 4.82
N ASP A 9 3.11 -16.33 3.49
CA ASP A 9 3.20 -15.17 2.63
C ASP A 9 1.95 -14.28 2.78
N GLU A 10 0.76 -14.87 2.90
CA GLU A 10 -0.49 -14.13 3.20
C GLU A 10 -0.40 -13.39 4.55
N GLN A 11 0.06 -14.06 5.61
CA GLN A 11 0.25 -13.43 6.92
C GLN A 11 1.30 -12.31 6.89
N TYR A 12 2.33 -12.47 6.06
CA TYR A 12 3.35 -11.43 5.87
C TYR A 12 2.78 -10.21 5.14
N LEU A 13 2.02 -10.42 4.05
CA LEU A 13 1.41 -9.32 3.31
C LEU A 13 0.39 -8.55 4.16
N GLN A 14 -0.43 -9.24 4.93
CA GLN A 14 -1.36 -8.59 5.85
C GLN A 14 -0.66 -7.78 6.95
N ALA A 15 0.46 -8.27 7.47
CA ALA A 15 1.27 -7.50 8.43
C ALA A 15 1.90 -6.27 7.76
N LEU A 16 2.36 -6.42 6.52
CA LEU A 16 2.96 -5.34 5.73
C LEU A 16 1.93 -4.28 5.36
N GLU A 17 0.69 -4.66 5.00
CA GLU A 17 -0.42 -3.75 4.73
C GLU A 17 -0.66 -2.84 5.95
N VAL A 18 -0.72 -3.41 7.15
CA VAL A 18 -0.90 -2.66 8.41
C VAL A 18 0.25 -1.69 8.68
N GLU A 19 1.50 -2.09 8.38
CA GLU A 19 2.66 -1.21 8.52
C GLU A 19 2.61 -0.04 7.52
N VAL A 20 2.27 -0.32 6.26
CA VAL A 20 2.16 0.69 5.20
C VAL A 20 1.03 1.68 5.48
N ASP A 21 -0.11 1.23 5.99
CA ASP A 21 -1.20 2.09 6.42
C ASP A 21 -0.78 3.06 7.53
N ALA A 22 -0.03 2.57 8.52
CA ALA A 22 0.50 3.39 9.60
C ALA A 22 1.47 4.47 9.08
N ASP A 23 2.31 4.11 8.10
CA ASP A 23 3.25 5.05 7.47
C ASP A 23 2.52 6.09 6.61
N ILE A 24 1.44 5.72 5.91
CA ILE A 24 0.58 6.66 5.17
C ILE A 24 -0.04 7.68 6.13
N GLU A 25 -0.61 7.22 7.26
CA GLU A 25 -1.19 8.11 8.27
C GLU A 25 -0.14 9.04 8.90
N LEU A 26 1.04 8.50 9.22
CA LEU A 26 2.14 9.26 9.79
C LEU A 26 2.64 10.33 8.81
N ASN A 27 2.83 9.98 7.55
CA ASN A 27 3.29 10.91 6.53
C ASN A 27 2.24 12.03 6.32
N ALA A 28 0.95 11.68 6.24
CA ALA A 28 -0.13 12.65 6.14
C ALA A 28 -0.20 13.60 7.36
N ALA A 29 0.06 13.10 8.57
CA ALA A 29 0.05 13.91 9.79
C ALA A 29 1.23 14.89 9.90
N ASN A 30 2.37 14.57 9.25
CA ASN A 30 3.57 15.39 9.27
C ASN A 30 3.73 16.31 8.05
N THR A 31 2.91 16.11 7.01
CA THR A 31 2.88 16.98 5.83
C THR A 31 1.98 18.19 6.09
N PRO A 32 2.51 19.43 6.09
CA PRO A 32 1.67 20.62 6.23
C PRO A 32 0.72 20.73 5.04
N ALA A 33 -0.51 21.21 5.28
CA ALA A 33 -1.44 21.50 4.20
C ALA A 33 -0.86 22.58 3.27
N GLU A 34 -1.12 22.49 1.96
CA GLU A 34 -0.62 23.45 0.96
C GLU A 34 -0.98 24.92 1.31
N ASP A 35 -2.10 25.12 1.99
CA ASP A 35 -2.61 26.44 2.41
C ASP A 35 -1.97 26.95 3.72
N ASP A 36 -1.25 26.09 4.44
CA ASP A 36 -0.62 26.35 5.74
C ASP A 36 0.86 25.91 5.75
N LEU A 37 1.57 26.25 4.67
CA LEU A 37 2.99 25.94 4.53
C LEU A 37 3.90 26.78 5.46
N GLY A 38 3.39 27.44 6.51
CA GLY A 38 4.20 28.06 7.57
C GLY A 38 5.49 28.78 7.12
N SER A 39 6.54 28.72 7.94
CA SER A 39 7.91 29.01 7.50
C SER A 39 8.64 27.69 7.25
N PRO A 40 9.50 27.57 6.23
CA PRO A 40 10.32 26.37 6.01
C PRO A 40 11.20 25.96 7.20
N ALA A 41 11.50 26.91 8.10
CA ALA A 41 12.24 26.64 9.34
C ALA A 41 11.42 25.86 10.39
N ASP A 42 10.10 25.80 10.24
CA ASP A 42 9.17 25.12 11.14
C ASP A 42 8.71 23.75 10.57
N TRP A 43 9.14 23.40 9.36
CA TRP A 43 8.81 22.12 8.73
C TRP A 43 9.62 20.98 9.33
N LEU A 44 8.94 19.88 9.67
CA LEU A 44 9.57 18.63 10.07
C LEU A 44 10.14 17.85 8.87
N LEU A 45 9.47 17.95 7.72
CA LEU A 45 9.82 17.34 6.43
C LEU A 45 9.58 18.34 5.29
N ASP A 46 10.37 18.24 4.23
CA ASP A 46 10.12 19.04 3.03
C ASP A 46 8.81 18.56 2.36
N PRO A 47 7.89 19.47 2.00
CA PRO A 47 6.62 19.08 1.38
C PRO A 47 6.76 18.29 0.09
N VAL A 48 7.83 18.50 -0.68
CA VAL A 48 8.11 17.73 -1.91
C VAL A 48 8.54 16.32 -1.53
N GLU A 49 9.44 16.17 -0.55
CA GLU A 49 9.88 14.86 -0.06
C GLU A 49 8.70 14.06 0.51
N ALA A 50 7.85 14.70 1.32
CA ALA A 50 6.66 14.06 1.89
C ALA A 50 5.63 13.65 0.80
N GLN A 51 5.51 14.43 -0.27
CA GLN A 51 4.68 14.10 -1.42
C GLN A 51 5.23 12.89 -2.22
N GLU A 52 6.55 12.83 -2.41
CA GLU A 52 7.23 11.70 -3.06
C GLU A 52 7.04 10.41 -2.24
N GLU A 53 7.28 10.48 -0.93
CA GLU A 53 7.07 9.36 -0.01
C GLU A 53 5.61 8.90 0.01
N ALA A 54 4.65 9.83 -0.04
CA ALA A 54 3.24 9.48 -0.16
C ALA A 54 2.95 8.68 -1.44
N VAL A 55 3.52 9.07 -2.59
CA VAL A 55 3.33 8.33 -3.85
C VAL A 55 3.93 6.92 -3.75
N GLU A 56 5.10 6.78 -3.14
CA GLU A 56 5.76 5.48 -2.96
C GLU A 56 4.96 4.56 -2.05
N LEU A 57 4.45 5.07 -0.92
CA LEU A 57 3.63 4.29 0.02
C LEU A 57 2.31 3.83 -0.60
N HIS A 58 1.61 4.69 -1.33
CA HIS A 58 0.37 4.29 -2.02
C HIS A 58 0.65 3.27 -3.13
N SER A 59 1.77 3.42 -3.87
CA SER A 59 2.17 2.42 -4.87
C SER A 59 2.50 1.07 -4.23
N LEU A 60 3.08 1.06 -3.04
CA LEU A 60 3.39 -0.17 -2.31
C LEU A 60 2.10 -0.82 -1.78
N HIS A 61 1.20 -0.03 -1.20
CA HIS A 61 -0.11 -0.49 -0.76
C HIS A 61 -0.89 -1.15 -1.91
N ASP A 62 -0.95 -0.50 -3.09
CA ASP A 62 -1.61 -1.07 -4.27
C ASP A 62 -0.94 -2.38 -4.74
N ALA A 63 0.38 -2.48 -4.64
CA ALA A 63 1.10 -3.70 -4.99
C ALA A 63 0.80 -4.85 -4.03
N ILE A 64 0.67 -4.57 -2.73
CA ILE A 64 0.26 -5.56 -1.72
C ILE A 64 -1.16 -6.04 -2.03
N ALA A 65 -2.09 -5.12 -2.26
CA ALA A 65 -3.47 -5.46 -2.58
C ALA A 65 -3.61 -6.32 -3.86
N VAL A 66 -2.77 -6.08 -4.87
CA VAL A 66 -2.71 -6.92 -6.09
C VAL A 66 -2.20 -8.33 -5.75
N LEU A 67 -1.15 -8.44 -4.93
CA LEU A 67 -0.59 -9.74 -4.56
C LEU A 67 -1.57 -10.57 -3.72
N GLU A 68 -2.31 -9.94 -2.81
CA GLU A 68 -3.36 -10.60 -2.03
C GLU A 68 -4.57 -11.00 -2.88
N GLY A 69 -4.90 -10.22 -3.91
CA GLY A 69 -5.99 -10.51 -4.85
C GLY A 69 -5.66 -11.58 -5.89
N ASP A 70 -4.38 -11.76 -6.24
CA ASP A 70 -3.90 -12.80 -7.16
C ASP A 70 -3.99 -14.23 -6.56
N ASP A 71 -4.40 -14.36 -5.29
CA ASP A 71 -4.65 -15.64 -4.62
C ASP A 71 -6.06 -16.22 -4.80
N GLU A 72 -6.96 -15.52 -5.50
CA GLU A 72 -8.22 -16.18 -5.89
C GLU A 72 -7.90 -17.37 -6.82
N PRO A 73 -8.24 -18.61 -6.44
CA PRO A 73 -8.05 -19.74 -7.32
C PRO A 73 -8.91 -19.51 -8.56
N ASP A 74 -8.28 -19.46 -9.73
CA ASP A 74 -8.93 -19.45 -11.04
C ASP A 74 -10.03 -20.51 -11.04
N ALA A 75 -11.28 -20.08 -10.81
CA ALA A 75 -12.44 -20.91 -10.97
C ALA A 75 -12.63 -21.09 -12.48
N GLY A 76 -11.80 -21.96 -13.06
CA GLY A 76 -11.82 -22.30 -14.47
C GLY A 76 -13.24 -22.65 -14.91
N PRO A 77 -13.58 -22.42 -16.20
CA PRO A 77 -14.95 -22.44 -16.67
C PRO A 77 -15.60 -23.78 -16.34
N ALA A 78 -16.72 -23.72 -15.61
CA ALA A 78 -17.55 -24.87 -15.31
C ALA A 78 -17.99 -25.53 -16.62
N ILE A 79 -17.26 -26.56 -17.06
CA ILE A 79 -17.69 -27.42 -18.15
C ILE A 79 -18.91 -28.20 -17.67
N SER A 80 -20.08 -27.63 -17.91
CA SER A 80 -21.35 -28.37 -17.83
C SER A 80 -21.34 -29.43 -18.92
N SER A 81 -21.05 -30.67 -18.53
CA SER A 81 -21.32 -31.84 -19.37
C SER A 81 -22.83 -32.06 -19.47
N SER A 82 -23.33 -32.13 -20.70
CA SER A 82 -24.62 -32.76 -21.07
C SER A 82 -24.44 -33.58 -22.32
#